data_AF-A0A444U3Z9-F1
#
_entry.id   AF-A0A444U3Z9-F1
#
_cell.length_a   1.000
_cell.length_b   1.000
_cell.length_c   1.000
_cell.angle_alpha   90.00
_cell.angle_beta   90.00
_cell.angle_gamma   90.00
#
_symmetry.space_group_name_H-M   'P 1'
#
loop_
_entity.id
_entity.type
_entity.pdbx_description
1 polymer ?
#
loop_
_entity_poly.entity_id
_entity_poly.type
_entity_poly.pdbx_seq_one_letter_code
_entity_poly.pdbx_strand_id
1 'polypeptide(L)'
;MWDQEEDKRQLRETSIQQLNSERYVHTFKDLSNFSGAINVTYRYLAGSPLPRKRYLTIGLSSVKRKRGNYVLETIKSIFDQSSYEELKEIVVVVHLAEFDLAWCESLVQDITRKFAHHVIAGRLLVIHAPEEYYPVLDGLKRNYNDPEDRVRFRSKQNVDYAFLLNFCSNLSDYYMMLEDDVRCSKNFLTAMKKVVTSRKGSYWVTLEFSKLGYIGKLYHSNDLPRLARFLLMFYQEMPCDWLLIHFQGLLAQKDVIRFKPSLFQHMGYYSSYKGAENKLKDDDFEEDSFDIPDNPPASLYTNINVFENYDATKAYSSVDEYFWGKSPSTGDFFIIVFDKLTKITKIKIATGTDDRQNDILHHGALEVGQKVIGTKKGKQCSTYITLGEFKNGQVEAQEIEHKITFDIECRVQNKALQIAARVSTFTRTAELHRQLGIEMLGEHLLKLNIKFYDALGQNDNPLIQNPFDQYPRPITVLYL
;
A
#
# COMPACT_ATOMS: atom_id res chain seq x y z
N MET A 1 44.50 24.68 22.16
CA MET A 1 45.28 23.53 21.62
C MET A 1 44.40 22.44 21.02
N TRP A 2 43.06 22.55 21.08
CA TRP A 2 42.14 21.62 20.41
C TRP A 2 41.63 22.15 19.05
N ASP A 3 41.57 23.47 18.84
CA ASP A 3 41.10 24.03 17.54
C ASP A 3 42.14 23.98 16.40
N GLN A 4 43.44 23.97 16.70
CA GLN A 4 44.48 23.97 15.65
C GLN A 4 44.74 22.59 15.04
N GLU A 5 44.25 21.53 15.67
CA GLU A 5 44.45 20.15 15.22
C GLU A 5 43.34 19.70 14.26
N GLU A 6 42.16 20.33 14.36
CA GLU A 6 40.99 20.08 13.52
C GLU A 6 41.11 20.76 12.15
N ASP A 7 41.60 22.01 12.11
CA ASP A 7 41.90 22.74 10.87
C ASP A 7 43.00 22.05 10.03
N LYS A 8 44.03 21.50 10.68
CA LYS A 8 45.10 20.75 9.98
C LYS A 8 44.63 19.42 9.42
N ARG A 9 43.59 18.81 10.01
CA ARG A 9 42.94 17.59 9.49
C ARG A 9 42.12 17.91 8.25
N GLN A 10 41.30 18.96 8.29
CA GLN A 10 40.46 19.36 7.15
C GLN A 10 41.29 19.76 5.92
N LEU A 11 42.41 20.48 6.11
CA LEU A 11 43.31 20.87 5.01
C LEU A 11 44.05 19.69 4.37
N ARG A 12 44.36 18.63 5.15
CA ARG A 12 44.93 17.37 4.62
C ARG A 12 43.87 16.56 3.87
N GLU A 13 42.64 16.52 4.35
CA GLU A 13 41.54 15.79 3.69
C GLU A 13 41.13 16.43 2.36
N THR A 14 41.09 17.77 2.29
CA THR A 14 40.83 18.49 1.02
C THR A 14 41.95 18.34 0.00
N SER A 15 43.21 18.32 0.44
CA SER A 15 44.36 18.11 -0.45
C SER A 15 44.42 16.68 -1.02
N ILE A 16 44.00 15.67 -0.24
CA ILE A 16 43.91 14.27 -0.68
C ILE A 16 42.70 14.03 -1.61
N GLN A 17 41.61 14.78 -1.43
CA GLN A 17 40.46 14.76 -2.36
C GLN A 17 40.80 15.37 -3.72
N GLN A 18 41.57 16.46 -3.77
CA GLN A 18 41.98 17.08 -5.03
C GLN A 18 43.00 16.24 -5.81
N LEU A 19 43.99 15.64 -5.15
CA LEU A 19 45.02 14.82 -5.82
C LEU A 19 44.51 13.47 -6.37
N ASN A 20 43.35 12.99 -5.92
CA ASN A 20 42.73 11.77 -6.43
C ASN A 20 41.68 12.02 -7.52
N SER A 21 41.21 13.25 -7.68
CA SER A 21 40.18 13.61 -8.68
C SER A 21 40.58 13.25 -10.10
N GLU A 22 41.86 13.40 -10.48
CA GLU A 22 42.30 13.17 -11.86
C GLU A 22 42.55 11.70 -12.19
N ARG A 23 42.84 10.84 -11.19
CA ARG A 23 43.03 9.40 -11.40
C ARG A 23 41.74 8.61 -11.59
N TYR A 24 40.62 9.09 -11.05
CA TYR A 24 39.32 8.41 -11.18
C TYR A 24 38.61 8.72 -12.50
N VAL A 25 38.96 9.80 -13.22
CA VAL A 25 38.29 10.16 -14.48
C VAL A 25 38.54 9.14 -15.60
N HIS A 26 39.65 8.40 -15.55
CA HIS A 26 39.99 7.40 -16.57
C HIS A 26 39.36 6.02 -16.38
N THR A 27 38.64 5.77 -15.28
CA THR A 27 37.97 4.47 -15.02
C THR A 27 36.44 4.54 -15.19
N PHE A 28 35.87 5.73 -15.39
CA PHE A 28 34.41 5.91 -15.50
C PHE A 28 33.84 5.73 -16.91
N LYS A 29 34.68 5.60 -17.95
CA LYS A 29 34.21 5.32 -19.31
C LYS A 29 33.71 3.88 -19.51
N ASP A 30 33.95 2.97 -18.56
CA ASP A 30 33.46 1.58 -18.60
C ASP A 30 32.16 1.34 -17.81
N LEU A 31 31.64 2.33 -17.08
CA LEU A 31 30.40 2.19 -16.31
C LEU A 31 29.12 2.49 -17.12
N SER A 32 29.24 2.92 -18.38
CA SER A 32 28.09 3.17 -19.27
C SER A 32 27.41 1.87 -19.75
N ASN A 33 27.97 0.70 -19.47
CA ASN A 33 27.38 -0.61 -19.84
C ASN A 33 26.41 -1.20 -18.80
N PHE A 34 26.22 -0.56 -17.63
CA PHE A 34 25.24 -1.02 -16.63
C PHE A 34 23.76 -0.72 -17.00
N SER A 35 23.49 -0.16 -18.19
CA SER A 35 22.12 0.06 -18.71
C SER A 35 21.66 -0.99 -19.73
N GLY A 36 22.55 -1.77 -20.36
CA GLY A 36 22.19 -2.76 -21.40
C GLY A 36 21.62 -4.10 -20.89
N ALA A 37 20.47 -4.54 -21.40
CA ALA A 37 19.77 -5.77 -20.98
C ALA A 37 20.69 -7.00 -20.75
N ILE A 38 20.34 -7.85 -19.79
CA ILE A 38 21.04 -9.12 -19.54
C ILE A 38 20.95 -9.94 -20.84
N ASN A 39 22.10 -10.40 -21.33
CA ASN A 39 22.19 -11.13 -22.61
C ASN A 39 21.66 -12.56 -22.45
N VAL A 40 20.34 -12.72 -22.60
CA VAL A 40 19.63 -13.99 -22.53
C VAL A 40 18.76 -14.13 -23.79
N THR A 41 18.89 -15.25 -24.49
CA THR A 41 17.99 -15.58 -25.60
C THR A 41 16.83 -16.42 -25.08
N TYR A 42 15.63 -15.83 -25.08
CA TYR A 42 14.42 -16.49 -24.60
C TYR A 42 13.78 -17.33 -25.69
N ARG A 43 13.26 -18.51 -25.30
CA ARG A 43 12.36 -19.30 -26.16
C ARG A 43 10.94 -18.81 -25.95
N TYR A 44 10.28 -18.42 -27.03
CA TYR A 44 8.85 -18.11 -27.04
C TYR A 44 8.08 -19.43 -27.22
N LEU A 45 7.43 -19.89 -26.16
CA LEU A 45 6.67 -21.14 -26.16
C LEU A 45 5.21 -20.93 -26.57
N ALA A 46 4.63 -19.77 -26.25
CA ALA A 46 3.33 -19.35 -26.74
C ALA A 46 3.20 -17.82 -26.78
N GLY A 47 2.49 -17.34 -27.80
CA GLY A 47 2.25 -15.91 -28.00
C GLY A 47 3.47 -15.16 -28.52
N SER A 48 3.26 -13.90 -28.92
CA SER A 48 4.34 -13.01 -29.33
C SER A 48 4.06 -11.59 -28.82
N PRO A 49 5.11 -10.83 -28.46
CA PRO A 49 4.96 -9.49 -27.94
C PRO A 49 4.46 -8.57 -29.06
N LEU A 50 3.55 -7.66 -28.70
CA LEU A 50 3.02 -6.69 -29.65
C LEU A 50 3.94 -5.46 -29.73
N PRO A 51 4.00 -4.76 -30.88
CA PRO A 51 4.85 -3.58 -31.04
C PRO A 51 4.51 -2.41 -30.11
N ARG A 52 3.26 -2.35 -29.64
CA ARG A 52 2.76 -1.27 -28.79
C ARG A 52 2.89 -1.65 -27.32
N LYS A 53 3.55 -0.79 -26.55
CA LYS A 53 3.59 -0.89 -25.08
C LYS A 53 2.17 -0.87 -24.49
N ARG A 54 1.94 -1.77 -23.55
CA ARG A 54 0.72 -1.81 -22.72
C ARG A 54 0.92 -0.99 -21.45
N TYR A 55 -0.13 -0.82 -20.65
CA TYR A 55 0.01 -0.11 -19.37
C TYR A 55 0.70 -1.00 -18.33
N LEU A 56 0.30 -2.27 -18.22
CA LEU A 56 0.80 -3.20 -17.21
C LEU A 56 1.27 -4.53 -17.82
N THR A 57 2.48 -4.95 -17.44
CA THR A 57 2.92 -6.35 -17.57
C THR A 57 2.76 -7.05 -16.23
N ILE A 58 2.14 -8.23 -16.21
CA ILE A 58 2.07 -9.10 -15.03
C ILE A 58 3.03 -10.26 -15.27
N GLY A 59 4.08 -10.36 -14.46
CA GLY A 59 5.06 -11.44 -14.55
C GLY A 59 4.78 -12.56 -13.55
N LEU A 60 4.70 -13.80 -14.05
CA LEU A 60 4.61 -15.03 -13.28
C LEU A 60 5.85 -15.89 -13.54
N SER A 61 6.49 -16.39 -12.48
CA SER A 61 7.51 -17.43 -12.60
C SER A 61 6.94 -18.74 -12.07
N SER A 62 7.00 -19.80 -12.86
CA SER A 62 6.43 -21.11 -12.50
C SER A 62 7.47 -22.22 -12.61
N VAL A 63 7.51 -23.07 -11.60
CA VAL A 63 8.38 -24.25 -11.49
C VAL A 63 7.54 -25.49 -11.19
N LYS A 64 8.06 -26.68 -11.49
CA LYS A 64 7.33 -27.93 -11.26
C LYS A 64 7.24 -28.20 -9.75
N ARG A 65 6.02 -28.18 -9.22
CA ARG A 65 5.75 -28.58 -7.84
C ARG A 65 5.66 -30.10 -7.72
N LYS A 66 6.03 -30.63 -6.56
CA LYS A 66 5.76 -32.04 -6.21
C LYS A 66 4.27 -32.31 -6.03
N ARG A 67 3.50 -31.32 -5.59
CA ARG A 67 2.06 -31.38 -5.31
C ARG A 67 1.41 -30.05 -5.70
N GLY A 68 0.21 -30.12 -6.27
CA GLY A 68 -0.53 -28.96 -6.74
C GLY A 68 0.03 -28.37 -8.04
N ASN A 69 -0.85 -27.79 -8.85
CA ASN A 69 -0.50 -26.97 -10.00
C ASN A 69 -1.48 -25.80 -10.04
N TYR A 70 -0.99 -24.59 -9.78
CA TYR A 70 -1.83 -23.42 -9.53
C TYR A 70 -1.81 -22.40 -10.67
N VAL A 71 -0.80 -22.46 -11.56
CA VAL A 71 -0.57 -21.44 -12.59
C VAL A 71 -1.77 -21.24 -13.51
N LEU A 72 -2.49 -22.32 -13.86
CA LEU A 72 -3.69 -22.24 -14.68
C LEU A 72 -4.81 -21.48 -13.96
N GLU A 73 -4.97 -21.68 -12.66
CA GLU A 73 -5.98 -20.97 -11.86
C GLU A 73 -5.59 -19.50 -11.64
N THR A 74 -4.30 -19.20 -11.48
CA THR A 74 -3.81 -17.81 -11.42
C THR A 74 -4.02 -17.07 -12.73
N ILE A 75 -3.65 -17.67 -13.88
CA ILE A 75 -3.91 -17.08 -15.20
C ILE A 75 -5.41 -16.85 -15.40
N LYS A 76 -6.23 -17.84 -15.05
CA LYS A 76 -7.69 -17.73 -15.09
C LYS A 76 -8.18 -16.57 -14.21
N SER A 77 -7.68 -16.47 -12.98
CA SER A 77 -8.05 -15.40 -12.07
C SER A 77 -7.69 -14.02 -12.61
N ILE A 78 -6.52 -13.84 -13.21
CA ILE A 78 -6.10 -12.56 -13.79
C ILE A 78 -7.10 -12.13 -14.87
N PHE A 79 -7.46 -13.04 -15.78
CA PHE A 79 -8.32 -12.71 -16.90
C PHE A 79 -9.79 -12.58 -16.52
N ASP A 80 -10.32 -13.47 -15.69
CA ASP A 80 -11.72 -13.45 -15.26
C ASP A 80 -12.03 -12.23 -14.36
N GLN A 81 -11.05 -11.78 -13.58
CA GLN A 81 -11.19 -10.62 -12.70
C GLN A 81 -10.88 -9.29 -13.40
N SER A 82 -10.42 -9.33 -14.65
CA SER A 82 -10.21 -8.12 -15.45
C SER A 82 -11.46 -7.76 -16.25
N SER A 83 -11.83 -6.49 -16.23
CA SER A 83 -12.80 -5.92 -17.16
C SER A 83 -12.31 -5.95 -18.62
N TYR A 84 -13.23 -5.77 -19.56
CA TYR A 84 -12.90 -5.71 -20.99
C TYR A 84 -11.91 -4.58 -21.32
N GLU A 85 -12.00 -3.47 -20.62
CA GLU A 85 -11.12 -2.31 -20.71
C GLU A 85 -9.72 -2.64 -20.22
N GLU A 86 -9.60 -3.25 -19.03
CA GLU A 86 -8.31 -3.65 -18.46
C GLU A 86 -7.59 -4.69 -19.32
N LEU A 87 -8.32 -5.63 -19.92
CA LEU A 87 -7.74 -6.61 -20.83
C LEU A 87 -7.05 -5.99 -22.06
N LYS A 88 -7.40 -4.75 -22.44
CA LYS A 88 -6.69 -4.00 -23.50
C LYS A 88 -5.41 -3.34 -23.01
N GLU A 89 -5.17 -3.32 -21.71
CA GLU A 89 -4.06 -2.61 -21.07
C GLU A 89 -3.08 -3.56 -20.38
N ILE A 90 -3.38 -4.86 -20.32
CA ILE A 90 -2.58 -5.89 -19.65
C ILE A 90 -1.90 -6.81 -20.68
N VAL A 91 -0.67 -7.20 -20.36
CA VAL A 91 -0.02 -8.40 -20.89
C VAL A 91 0.46 -9.28 -19.73
N VAL A 92 0.16 -10.57 -19.77
CA VAL A 92 0.63 -11.56 -18.80
C VAL A 92 1.80 -12.32 -19.40
N VAL A 93 2.91 -12.41 -18.67
CA VAL A 93 4.10 -13.16 -19.07
C VAL A 93 4.35 -14.27 -18.07
N VAL A 94 4.32 -15.51 -18.55
CA VAL A 94 4.60 -16.71 -17.76
C VAL A 94 5.99 -17.21 -18.14
N HIS A 95 6.94 -17.08 -17.22
CA HIS A 95 8.25 -17.71 -17.32
C HIS A 95 8.15 -19.13 -16.76
N LEU A 96 8.25 -20.13 -17.64
CA LEU A 96 8.38 -21.53 -17.25
C LEU A 96 9.84 -21.78 -16.88
N ALA A 97 10.15 -21.57 -15.60
CA ALA A 97 11.49 -21.63 -15.06
C ALA A 97 11.87 -23.05 -14.62
N GLU A 98 11.50 -24.08 -15.38
CA GLU A 98 11.83 -25.48 -15.09
C GLU A 98 12.74 -26.04 -16.18
N PHE A 99 13.71 -26.88 -15.79
CA PHE A 99 14.65 -27.50 -16.74
C PHE A 99 14.08 -28.78 -17.38
N ASP A 100 13.03 -29.37 -16.78
CA ASP A 100 12.23 -30.45 -17.37
C ASP A 100 11.38 -29.91 -18.55
N LEU A 101 11.96 -29.96 -19.75
CA LEU A 101 11.31 -29.47 -20.97
C LEU A 101 10.02 -30.22 -21.31
N ALA A 102 9.91 -31.51 -20.99
CA ALA A 102 8.70 -32.28 -21.24
C ALA A 102 7.54 -31.78 -20.35
N TRP A 103 7.84 -31.41 -19.10
CA TRP A 103 6.86 -30.74 -18.25
C TRP A 103 6.48 -29.36 -18.79
N CYS A 104 7.45 -28.56 -19.24
CA CYS A 104 7.20 -27.25 -19.85
C CYS A 104 6.27 -27.38 -21.07
N GLU A 105 6.55 -28.30 -21.99
CA GLU A 105 5.73 -28.54 -23.18
C GLU A 105 4.30 -28.96 -22.83
N SER A 106 4.14 -29.87 -21.88
CA SER A 106 2.82 -30.29 -21.38
C SER A 106 2.02 -29.11 -20.82
N LEU A 107 2.65 -28.28 -19.99
CA LEU A 107 1.99 -27.11 -19.42
C LEU A 107 1.65 -26.06 -20.48
N VAL A 108 2.51 -25.85 -21.49
CA VAL A 108 2.22 -24.96 -22.63
C VAL A 108 1.00 -25.46 -23.40
N GLN A 109 0.84 -26.77 -23.60
CA GLN A 109 -0.34 -27.32 -24.26
C GLN A 109 -1.62 -27.04 -23.45
N ASP A 110 -1.57 -27.18 -22.13
CA ASP A 110 -2.72 -26.86 -21.28
C ASP A 110 -3.05 -25.36 -21.27
N ILE A 111 -2.02 -24.49 -21.20
CA ILE A 111 -2.17 -23.03 -21.27
C ILE A 111 -2.78 -22.62 -22.62
N THR A 112 -2.23 -23.10 -23.74
CA THR A 112 -2.70 -22.73 -25.08
C THR A 112 -4.10 -23.27 -25.35
N ARG A 113 -4.46 -24.45 -24.83
CA ARG A 113 -5.82 -24.99 -24.93
C ARG A 113 -6.84 -24.16 -24.15
N LYS A 114 -6.53 -23.78 -22.90
CA LYS A 114 -7.46 -23.02 -22.04
C LYS A 114 -7.54 -21.53 -22.38
N PHE A 115 -6.43 -20.92 -22.81
CA PHE A 115 -6.30 -19.46 -22.96
C PHE A 115 -5.96 -19.03 -24.40
N ALA A 116 -6.29 -19.85 -25.41
CA ALA A 116 -5.98 -19.61 -26.82
C ALA A 116 -6.29 -18.17 -27.28
N HIS A 117 -7.46 -17.65 -26.89
CA HIS A 117 -7.91 -16.30 -27.25
C HIS A 117 -7.09 -15.17 -26.60
N HIS A 118 -6.45 -15.41 -25.45
CA HIS A 118 -5.50 -14.45 -24.85
C HIS A 118 -4.13 -14.55 -25.52
N VAL A 119 -3.69 -15.76 -25.87
CA VAL A 119 -2.44 -15.98 -26.62
C VAL A 119 -2.50 -15.32 -27.99
N ILE A 120 -3.55 -15.58 -28.77
CA ILE A 120 -3.75 -15.02 -30.12
C ILE A 120 -3.85 -13.48 -30.07
N ALA A 121 -4.50 -12.95 -29.03
CA ALA A 121 -4.64 -11.50 -28.86
C ALA A 121 -3.37 -10.79 -28.33
N GLY A 122 -2.27 -11.53 -28.12
CA GLY A 122 -1.03 -10.99 -27.55
C GLY A 122 -1.18 -10.48 -26.12
N ARG A 123 -2.13 -11.06 -25.36
CA ARG A 123 -2.38 -10.78 -23.94
C ARG A 123 -1.70 -11.78 -23.00
N LEU A 124 -1.32 -12.95 -23.51
CA LEU A 124 -0.60 -13.97 -22.77
C LEU A 124 0.63 -14.41 -23.55
N LEU A 125 1.80 -14.33 -22.92
CA LEU A 125 3.08 -14.81 -23.41
C LEU A 125 3.60 -15.90 -22.49
N VAL A 126 4.10 -16.99 -23.07
CA VAL A 126 4.80 -18.04 -22.32
C VAL A 126 6.22 -18.12 -22.84
N ILE A 127 7.17 -17.97 -21.93
CA ILE A 127 8.60 -17.93 -22.25
C ILE A 127 9.37 -18.95 -21.42
N HIS A 128 10.55 -19.30 -21.91
CA HIS A 128 11.51 -20.11 -21.18
C HIS A 128 12.93 -19.57 -21.40
N ALA A 129 13.68 -19.42 -20.31
CA ALA A 129 15.11 -19.14 -20.34
C ALA A 129 15.88 -20.49 -20.29
N PRO A 130 16.69 -20.82 -21.31
CA PRO A 130 17.45 -22.07 -21.32
C PRO A 130 18.48 -22.17 -20.18
N GLU A 131 18.76 -23.40 -19.72
CA GLU A 131 19.67 -23.69 -18.61
C GLU A 131 21.09 -23.16 -18.84
N GLU A 132 21.56 -23.11 -20.10
CA GLU A 132 22.90 -22.61 -20.44
C GLU A 132 23.13 -21.12 -20.08
N TYR A 133 22.07 -20.36 -19.85
CA TYR A 133 22.18 -18.97 -19.40
C TYR A 133 22.24 -18.83 -17.88
N TYR A 134 21.89 -19.87 -17.12
CA TYR A 134 21.92 -19.82 -15.66
C TYR A 134 23.37 -19.80 -15.16
N PRO A 135 23.67 -18.99 -14.13
CA PRO A 135 24.96 -19.06 -13.46
C PRO A 135 25.08 -20.38 -12.68
N VAL A 136 26.26 -20.70 -12.18
CA VAL A 136 26.50 -21.93 -11.42
C VAL A 136 25.54 -22.01 -10.22
N LEU A 137 24.81 -23.12 -10.12
CA LEU A 137 23.82 -23.40 -9.06
C LEU A 137 24.31 -24.45 -8.04
N ASP A 138 25.52 -24.96 -8.21
CA ASP A 138 26.16 -25.93 -7.32
C ASP A 138 27.29 -25.26 -6.51
N GLY A 139 27.62 -25.80 -5.33
CA GLY A 139 28.70 -25.24 -4.51
C GLY A 139 28.42 -23.83 -3.97
N LEU A 140 27.14 -23.45 -3.85
CA LEU A 140 26.69 -22.12 -3.45
C LEU A 140 27.05 -21.78 -1.99
N LYS A 141 27.22 -20.49 -1.72
CA LYS A 141 27.48 -19.96 -0.37
C LYS A 141 26.35 -20.28 0.62
N ARG A 142 26.72 -20.74 1.81
CA ARG A 142 25.78 -21.10 2.89
C ARG A 142 25.73 -20.05 3.99
N ASN A 143 25.32 -18.83 3.64
CA ASN A 143 25.31 -17.69 4.56
C ASN A 143 24.39 -17.84 5.78
N TYR A 144 23.35 -18.69 5.70
CA TYR A 144 22.31 -18.85 6.74
C TYR A 144 22.20 -20.27 7.29
N ASN A 145 23.21 -21.13 7.08
CA ASN A 145 23.18 -22.55 7.46
C ASN A 145 21.97 -23.34 6.92
N ASP A 146 21.40 -22.86 5.82
CA ASP A 146 20.36 -23.58 5.10
C ASP A 146 20.91 -24.88 4.48
N PRO A 147 20.08 -25.93 4.37
CA PRO A 147 20.37 -27.11 3.56
C PRO A 147 20.72 -26.74 2.12
N GLU A 148 21.62 -27.49 1.49
CA GLU A 148 22.13 -27.21 0.15
C GLU A 148 21.04 -27.07 -0.91
N ASP A 149 20.03 -27.92 -0.83
CA ASP A 149 18.88 -27.90 -1.74
C ASP A 149 18.01 -26.65 -1.54
N ARG A 150 17.90 -26.14 -0.31
CA ARG A 150 17.25 -24.85 -0.04
C ARG A 150 18.05 -23.68 -0.62
N VAL A 151 19.37 -23.71 -0.45
CA VAL A 151 20.27 -22.68 -1.01
C VAL A 151 20.19 -22.67 -2.54
N ARG A 152 20.23 -23.85 -3.17
CA ARG A 152 20.05 -24.00 -4.61
C ARG A 152 18.69 -23.47 -5.06
N PHE A 153 17.62 -23.84 -4.36
CA PHE A 153 16.27 -23.39 -4.67
C PHE A 153 16.13 -21.86 -4.62
N ARG A 154 16.50 -21.21 -3.51
CA ARG A 154 16.40 -19.74 -3.38
C ARG A 154 17.30 -19.00 -4.37
N SER A 155 18.48 -19.56 -4.66
CA SER A 155 19.43 -18.93 -5.59
C SER A 155 18.95 -19.02 -7.03
N LYS A 156 18.40 -20.17 -7.41
CA LYS A 156 17.74 -20.33 -8.71
C LYS A 156 16.54 -19.39 -8.84
N GLN A 157 15.70 -19.28 -7.81
CA GLN A 157 14.54 -18.38 -7.82
C GLN A 157 14.93 -16.91 -8.08
N ASN A 158 16.04 -16.43 -7.52
CA ASN A 158 16.57 -15.10 -7.83
C ASN A 158 16.89 -14.94 -9.33
N VAL A 159 17.51 -15.96 -9.94
CA VAL A 159 17.82 -15.96 -11.38
C VAL A 159 16.54 -16.04 -12.22
N ASP A 160 15.57 -16.86 -11.81
CA ASP A 160 14.28 -17.02 -12.48
C ASP A 160 13.55 -15.66 -12.60
N TYR A 161 13.51 -14.90 -11.50
CA TYR A 161 12.93 -13.56 -11.49
C TYR A 161 13.80 -12.55 -12.24
N ALA A 162 15.13 -12.60 -12.11
CA ALA A 162 16.02 -11.72 -12.87
C ALA A 162 15.76 -11.84 -14.39
N PHE A 163 15.61 -13.07 -14.89
CA PHE A 163 15.33 -13.32 -16.30
C PHE A 163 13.93 -12.89 -16.70
N LEU A 164 12.91 -13.11 -15.87
CA LEU A 164 11.56 -12.62 -16.13
C LEU A 164 11.51 -11.08 -16.20
N LEU A 165 12.15 -10.39 -15.24
CA LEU A 165 12.21 -8.92 -15.20
C LEU A 165 12.95 -8.36 -16.42
N ASN A 166 14.06 -8.99 -16.80
CA ASN A 166 14.83 -8.58 -17.98
C ASN A 166 13.99 -8.65 -19.26
N PHE A 167 13.24 -9.74 -19.45
CA PHE A 167 12.33 -9.90 -20.58
C PHE A 167 11.21 -8.84 -20.60
N CYS A 168 10.61 -8.55 -19.44
CA CYS A 168 9.46 -7.66 -19.32
C CYS A 168 9.79 -6.17 -19.42
N SER A 169 11.07 -5.78 -19.33
CA SER A 169 11.54 -4.39 -19.21
C SER A 169 11.01 -3.39 -20.24
N ASN A 170 10.63 -3.85 -21.43
CA ASN A 170 10.16 -2.98 -22.51
C ASN A 170 8.73 -3.25 -22.99
N LEU A 171 7.96 -4.10 -22.29
CA LEU A 171 6.62 -4.51 -22.73
C LEU A 171 5.49 -3.54 -22.30
N SER A 172 5.69 -2.79 -21.22
CA SER A 172 4.66 -1.92 -20.64
C SER A 172 5.26 -0.74 -19.90
N ASP A 173 4.43 0.18 -19.42
CA ASP A 173 4.84 1.29 -18.57
C ASP A 173 5.16 0.83 -17.13
N TYR A 174 4.39 -0.15 -16.64
CA TYR A 174 4.54 -0.74 -15.31
C TYR A 174 4.65 -2.26 -15.36
N TYR A 175 5.27 -2.83 -14.33
CA TYR A 175 5.40 -4.27 -14.13
C TYR A 175 4.90 -4.68 -12.74
N MET A 176 4.02 -5.67 -12.68
CA MET A 176 3.56 -6.31 -11.46
C MET A 176 4.22 -7.68 -11.29
N MET A 177 4.91 -7.88 -10.17
CA MET A 177 5.44 -9.19 -9.76
C MET A 177 4.35 -9.97 -9.03
N LEU A 178 4.00 -11.15 -9.53
CA LEU A 178 3.10 -12.11 -8.85
C LEU A 178 3.72 -13.51 -8.84
N GLU A 179 3.19 -14.36 -7.96
CA GLU A 179 3.41 -15.81 -7.96
C GLU A 179 2.41 -16.54 -8.85
N ASP A 180 2.74 -17.78 -9.21
CA ASP A 180 1.88 -18.64 -10.02
C ASP A 180 0.79 -19.35 -9.21
N ASP A 181 0.54 -18.93 -7.97
CA ASP A 181 -0.51 -19.44 -7.07
C ASP A 181 -1.31 -18.32 -6.38
N VAL A 182 -1.56 -17.23 -7.11
CA VAL A 182 -2.31 -16.05 -6.67
C VAL A 182 -3.74 -16.04 -7.19
N ARG A 183 -4.68 -15.54 -6.36
CA ARG A 183 -6.03 -15.08 -6.72
C ARG A 183 -6.05 -13.55 -6.76
N CYS A 184 -6.68 -12.98 -7.79
CA CYS A 184 -6.80 -11.52 -7.97
C CYS A 184 -8.15 -11.01 -7.47
N SER A 185 -8.16 -9.78 -6.96
CA SER A 185 -9.37 -8.99 -6.75
C SER A 185 -9.97 -8.53 -8.09
N LYS A 186 -11.28 -8.29 -8.12
CA LYS A 186 -11.99 -7.80 -9.29
C LYS A 186 -11.50 -6.41 -9.70
N ASN A 187 -11.36 -6.16 -11.00
CA ASN A 187 -10.91 -4.89 -11.57
C ASN A 187 -9.64 -4.32 -10.92
N PHE A 188 -8.70 -5.21 -10.56
CA PHE A 188 -7.50 -4.84 -9.81
C PHE A 188 -6.65 -3.79 -10.52
N LEU A 189 -6.57 -3.80 -11.86
CA LEU A 189 -5.79 -2.82 -12.60
C LEU A 189 -6.38 -1.41 -12.45
N THR A 190 -7.71 -1.30 -12.43
CA THR A 190 -8.42 -0.03 -12.23
C THR A 190 -8.07 0.54 -10.86
N ALA A 191 -8.11 -0.29 -9.81
CA ALA A 191 -7.69 0.10 -8.47
C ALA A 191 -6.21 0.55 -8.45
N MET A 192 -5.31 -0.23 -9.06
CA MET A 192 -3.89 0.12 -9.16
C MET A 192 -3.67 1.45 -9.89
N LYS A 193 -4.39 1.73 -10.98
CA LYS A 193 -4.29 2.98 -11.73
C LYS A 193 -4.67 4.19 -10.88
N LYS A 194 -5.65 4.05 -9.97
CA LYS A 194 -6.00 5.10 -9.01
C LYS A 194 -4.84 5.41 -8.06
N VAL A 195 -4.20 4.39 -7.52
CA VAL A 195 -3.03 4.53 -6.62
C VAL A 195 -1.84 5.17 -7.33
N VAL A 196 -1.53 4.70 -8.54
CA VAL A 196 -0.45 5.29 -9.35
C VAL A 196 -0.75 6.77 -9.65
N THR A 197 -2.01 7.09 -9.95
CA THR A 197 -2.45 8.47 -10.23
C THR A 197 -2.35 9.36 -8.99
N SER A 198 -2.72 8.87 -7.80
CA SER A 198 -2.63 9.64 -6.55
C SER A 198 -1.18 9.93 -6.14
N ARG A 199 -0.22 9.12 -6.62
CA ARG A 199 1.23 9.30 -6.40
C ARG A 199 1.92 10.04 -7.54
N LYS A 200 1.18 10.66 -8.47
CA LYS A 200 1.78 11.44 -9.56
C LYS A 200 2.60 12.61 -9.01
N GLY A 201 3.90 12.62 -9.32
CA GLY A 201 4.84 13.64 -8.84
C GLY A 201 5.58 13.25 -7.55
N SER A 202 5.24 12.12 -6.93
CA SER A 202 6.00 11.54 -5.82
C SER A 202 7.03 10.54 -6.33
N TYR A 203 8.19 10.49 -5.68
CA TYR A 203 9.19 9.45 -5.93
C TYR A 203 8.81 8.16 -5.20
N TRP A 204 8.88 7.03 -5.90
CA TRP A 204 8.75 5.69 -5.33
C TRP A 204 9.51 4.68 -6.21
N VAL A 205 9.96 3.60 -5.58
CA VAL A 205 10.68 2.48 -6.17
C VAL A 205 9.74 1.30 -6.38
N THR A 206 8.93 1.00 -5.36
CA THR A 206 7.97 -0.11 -5.37
C THR A 206 6.68 0.34 -4.67
N LEU A 207 5.53 0.02 -5.27
CA LEU A 207 4.23 0.06 -4.60
C LEU A 207 3.77 -1.37 -4.31
N GLU A 208 3.17 -1.61 -3.14
CA GLU A 208 2.78 -2.94 -2.71
C GLU A 208 1.25 -3.08 -2.64
N PHE A 209 0.71 -4.14 -3.24
CA PHE A 209 -0.73 -4.45 -3.27
C PHE A 209 -1.05 -5.79 -2.58
N SER A 210 -0.08 -6.32 -1.84
CA SER A 210 -0.21 -7.42 -0.88
C SER A 210 0.91 -7.29 0.16
N LYS A 211 0.67 -7.80 1.36
CA LYS A 211 1.67 -7.87 2.42
C LYS A 211 2.60 -9.09 2.31
N LEU A 212 2.28 -10.02 1.40
CA LEU A 212 2.92 -11.32 1.31
C LEU A 212 4.15 -11.30 0.40
N GLY A 213 5.34 -11.33 0.99
CA GLY A 213 6.60 -11.61 0.27
C GLY A 213 6.81 -10.73 -0.97
N TYR A 214 7.03 -11.35 -2.13
CA TYR A 214 7.15 -10.70 -3.45
C TYR A 214 5.84 -10.62 -4.25
N ILE A 215 4.70 -11.03 -3.68
CA ILE A 215 3.38 -10.89 -4.32
C ILE A 215 2.95 -9.43 -4.32
N GLY A 216 2.43 -8.96 -5.44
CA GLY A 216 1.77 -7.65 -5.51
C GLY A 216 2.75 -6.47 -5.53
N LYS A 217 4.00 -6.68 -5.97
CA LYS A 217 5.00 -5.61 -6.06
C LYS A 217 4.97 -4.96 -7.44
N LEU A 218 4.58 -3.69 -7.49
CA LEU A 218 4.52 -2.88 -8.70
C LEU A 218 5.80 -2.04 -8.85
N TYR A 219 6.39 -2.10 -10.04
CA TYR A 219 7.58 -1.36 -10.43
C TYR A 219 7.33 -0.54 -11.70
N HIS A 220 8.10 0.54 -11.88
CA HIS A 220 8.25 1.15 -13.19
C HIS A 220 9.05 0.22 -14.12
N SER A 221 8.60 0.02 -15.36
CA SER A 221 9.30 -0.89 -16.28
C SER A 221 10.74 -0.46 -16.58
N ASN A 222 11.01 0.84 -16.55
CA ASN A 222 12.35 1.40 -16.76
C ASN A 222 13.35 1.00 -15.67
N ASP A 223 12.88 0.62 -14.48
CA ASP A 223 13.74 0.18 -13.38
C ASP A 223 14.04 -1.33 -13.42
N LEU A 224 13.31 -2.10 -14.23
CA LEU A 224 13.47 -3.55 -14.31
C LEU A 224 14.86 -4.02 -14.71
N PRO A 225 15.57 -3.40 -15.69
CA PRO A 225 16.94 -3.82 -16.01
C PRO A 225 17.91 -3.68 -14.83
N ARG A 226 17.67 -2.70 -13.93
CA ARG A 226 18.47 -2.50 -12.72
C ARG A 226 18.12 -3.54 -11.67
N LEU A 227 16.83 -3.77 -11.42
CA LEU A 227 16.36 -4.79 -10.48
C LEU A 227 16.78 -6.20 -10.89
N ALA A 228 16.65 -6.54 -12.17
CA ALA A 228 17.06 -7.83 -12.72
C ALA A 228 18.55 -8.11 -12.45
N ARG A 229 19.42 -7.13 -12.70
CA ARG A 229 20.85 -7.28 -12.39
C ARG A 229 21.12 -7.34 -10.91
N PHE A 230 20.38 -6.61 -10.09
CA PHE A 230 20.54 -6.68 -8.64
C PHE A 230 20.23 -8.09 -8.13
N LEU A 231 19.12 -8.69 -8.54
CA LEU A 231 18.78 -10.07 -8.19
C LEU A 231 19.82 -11.07 -8.72
N LEU A 232 20.29 -10.89 -9.95
CA LEU A 232 21.32 -11.75 -10.54
C LEU A 232 22.67 -11.60 -9.84
N MET A 233 23.06 -10.40 -9.43
CA MET A 233 24.33 -10.13 -8.75
C MET A 233 24.38 -10.78 -7.36
N PHE A 234 23.26 -10.76 -6.64
CA PHE A 234 23.16 -11.28 -5.28
C PHE A 234 22.47 -12.64 -5.21
N TYR A 235 22.39 -13.37 -6.33
CA TYR A 235 21.58 -14.59 -6.42
C TYR A 235 21.97 -15.65 -5.38
N GLN A 236 23.27 -15.77 -5.04
CA GLN A 236 23.75 -16.72 -4.03
C GLN A 236 23.58 -16.21 -2.59
N GLU A 237 23.47 -14.90 -2.40
CA GLU A 237 23.69 -14.29 -1.09
C GLU A 237 22.49 -14.42 -0.17
N MET A 238 21.28 -14.15 -0.67
CA MET A 238 20.04 -14.19 0.14
C MET A 238 18.78 -14.46 -0.71
N PRO A 239 17.64 -14.83 -0.10
CA PRO A 239 16.37 -15.03 -0.82
C PRO A 239 15.85 -13.75 -1.49
N CYS A 240 15.00 -13.91 -2.51
CA CYS A 240 14.44 -12.82 -3.32
C CYS A 240 13.72 -11.77 -2.46
N ASP A 241 12.86 -12.18 -1.53
CA ASP A 241 12.11 -11.27 -0.65
C ASP A 241 13.02 -10.26 0.07
N TRP A 242 14.16 -10.74 0.56
CA TRP A 242 15.11 -9.91 1.32
C TRP A 242 15.85 -8.97 0.37
N LEU A 243 16.22 -9.46 -0.81
CA LEU A 243 16.83 -8.62 -1.85
C LEU A 243 15.89 -7.48 -2.25
N LEU A 244 14.59 -7.71 -2.39
CA LEU A 244 13.65 -6.64 -2.74
C LEU A 244 13.62 -5.53 -1.68
N ILE A 245 13.68 -5.87 -0.39
CA ILE A 245 13.76 -4.89 0.70
C ILE A 245 15.06 -4.08 0.61
N HIS A 246 16.20 -4.74 0.38
CA HIS A 246 17.48 -4.06 0.22
C HIS A 246 17.51 -3.15 -1.02
N PHE A 247 16.91 -3.58 -2.12
CA PHE A 247 16.82 -2.78 -3.35
C PHE A 247 16.06 -1.47 -3.10
N GLN A 248 14.93 -1.53 -2.39
CA GLN A 248 14.15 -0.35 -2.01
C GLN A 248 14.99 0.60 -1.13
N GLY A 249 15.62 0.08 -0.08
CA GLY A 249 16.44 0.87 0.84
C GLY A 249 17.64 1.54 0.17
N LEU A 250 18.32 0.83 -0.75
CA LEU A 250 19.44 1.39 -1.53
C LEU A 250 19.00 2.51 -2.49
N LEU A 251 17.73 2.51 -2.89
CA LEU A 251 17.12 3.54 -3.71
C LEU A 251 16.41 4.63 -2.88
N ALA A 252 16.73 4.73 -1.59
CA ALA A 252 16.20 5.72 -0.68
C ALA A 252 14.67 5.67 -0.46
N GLN A 253 14.00 4.57 -0.82
CA GLN A 253 12.67 4.27 -0.30
C GLN A 253 12.81 3.46 0.99
N LYS A 254 12.75 4.16 2.13
CA LYS A 254 12.84 3.52 3.46
C LYS A 254 11.52 2.93 3.93
N ASP A 255 10.43 3.64 3.65
CA ASP A 255 9.10 3.26 4.10
C ASP A 255 8.41 2.40 3.03
N VAL A 256 7.69 1.37 3.50
CA VAL A 256 6.87 0.52 2.64
C VAL A 256 5.62 1.30 2.22
N ILE A 257 5.40 1.42 0.91
CA ILE A 257 4.22 2.08 0.36
C ILE A 257 3.21 0.99 -0.06
N ARG A 258 2.47 0.48 0.92
CA ARG A 258 1.47 -0.59 0.75
C ARG A 258 0.06 -0.01 0.61
N PHE A 259 -0.72 -0.50 -0.33
CA PHE A 259 -2.12 -0.17 -0.52
C PHE A 259 -3.03 -1.14 0.25
N LYS A 260 -4.15 -0.61 0.78
CA LYS A 260 -5.22 -1.41 1.39
C LYS A 260 -6.59 -1.08 0.76
N PRO A 261 -7.47 -2.08 0.53
CA PRO A 261 -7.25 -3.51 0.78
C PRO A 261 -6.26 -4.16 -0.20
N SER A 262 -5.68 -5.29 0.18
CA SER A 262 -4.80 -6.08 -0.70
C SER A 262 -5.58 -6.58 -1.92
N LEU A 263 -4.96 -6.51 -3.10
CA LEU A 263 -5.58 -6.91 -4.37
C LEU A 263 -5.24 -8.35 -4.79
N PHE A 264 -4.34 -9.01 -4.06
CA PHE A 264 -3.82 -10.31 -4.41
C PHE A 264 -3.74 -11.23 -3.19
N GLN A 265 -4.21 -12.47 -3.34
CA GLN A 265 -4.22 -13.48 -2.29
C GLN A 265 -3.46 -14.72 -2.72
N HIS A 266 -2.49 -15.13 -1.93
CA HIS A 266 -1.82 -16.42 -2.06
C HIS A 266 -2.81 -17.59 -1.81
N MET A 267 -2.86 -18.54 -2.74
CA MET A 267 -3.72 -19.73 -2.73
C MET A 267 -2.94 -21.05 -2.69
N GLY A 268 -1.61 -21.00 -2.80
CA GLY A 268 -0.74 -22.16 -2.82
C GLY A 268 -0.73 -22.89 -1.47
N TYR A 269 -1.49 -23.99 -1.36
CA TYR A 269 -1.43 -24.82 -0.14
C TYR A 269 -0.11 -25.58 -0.02
N TYR A 270 0.51 -25.94 -1.14
CA TYR A 270 1.80 -26.65 -1.17
C TYR A 270 2.88 -25.78 -1.80
N SER A 271 3.95 -25.54 -1.04
CA SER A 271 5.13 -24.82 -1.51
C SER A 271 5.81 -25.56 -2.65
N SER A 272 6.34 -24.81 -3.61
CA SER A 272 7.26 -25.32 -4.63
C SER A 272 8.54 -25.91 -4.03
N TYR A 273 8.98 -25.42 -2.86
CA TYR A 273 10.06 -26.05 -2.10
C TYR A 273 9.53 -27.26 -1.32
N LYS A 274 9.87 -28.46 -1.80
CA LYS A 274 9.55 -29.77 -1.20
C LYS A 274 8.07 -30.11 -1.00
N GLY A 275 7.12 -29.27 -1.41
CA GLY A 275 5.70 -29.55 -1.19
C GLY A 275 5.27 -29.35 0.26
N ALA A 276 5.97 -28.51 1.03
CA ALA A 276 5.58 -28.18 2.40
C ALA A 276 4.23 -27.45 2.43
N GLU A 277 3.42 -27.68 3.46
CA GLU A 277 2.15 -26.95 3.62
C GLU A 277 2.42 -25.46 3.87
N ASN A 278 1.71 -24.59 3.15
CA ASN A 278 1.72 -23.16 3.32
C ASN A 278 0.28 -22.66 3.49
N LYS A 279 0.01 -22.03 4.64
CA LYS A 279 -1.31 -21.49 5.00
C LYS A 279 -1.30 -19.97 5.10
N LEU A 280 -0.26 -19.32 4.58
CA LEU A 280 -0.15 -17.87 4.57
C LEU A 280 -1.32 -17.27 3.77
N LYS A 281 -2.02 -16.35 4.43
CA LYS A 281 -3.13 -15.58 3.89
C LYS A 281 -2.91 -14.09 4.15
N ASP A 282 -3.48 -13.27 3.29
CA ASP A 282 -3.47 -11.81 3.43
C ASP A 282 -4.84 -11.45 4.02
N ASP A 283 -4.88 -11.07 5.29
CA ASP A 283 -6.12 -10.71 5.99
C ASP A 283 -6.73 -9.39 5.48
N ASP A 284 -5.93 -8.56 4.79
CA ASP A 284 -6.37 -7.34 4.14
C ASP A 284 -6.95 -7.60 2.73
N PHE A 285 -7.01 -8.85 2.24
CA PHE A 285 -7.46 -9.15 0.88
C PHE A 285 -8.98 -9.04 0.71
N GLU A 286 -9.39 -8.26 -0.29
CA GLU A 286 -10.79 -8.10 -0.68
C GLU A 286 -11.00 -8.51 -2.14
N GLU A 287 -11.71 -9.62 -2.37
CA GLU A 287 -11.96 -10.12 -3.74
C GLU A 287 -12.93 -9.23 -4.52
N ASP A 288 -13.94 -8.71 -3.81
CA ASP A 288 -14.98 -7.86 -4.38
C ASP A 288 -14.59 -6.37 -4.25
N SER A 289 -14.31 -5.73 -5.39
CA SER A 289 -13.80 -4.35 -5.48
C SER A 289 -14.74 -3.24 -5.00
N PHE A 290 -15.88 -3.57 -4.38
CA PHE A 290 -16.93 -2.61 -4.06
C PHE A 290 -16.56 -1.67 -2.89
N ASP A 291 -15.60 -2.06 -2.07
CA ASP A 291 -15.19 -1.30 -0.88
C ASP A 291 -13.81 -0.63 -1.02
N ILE A 292 -13.21 -0.61 -2.23
CA ILE A 292 -11.99 0.18 -2.48
C ILE A 292 -12.34 1.67 -2.43
N PRO A 293 -11.73 2.48 -1.52
CA PRO A 293 -12.05 3.89 -1.39
C PRO A 293 -11.76 4.66 -2.68
N ASP A 294 -12.76 5.40 -3.19
CA ASP A 294 -12.62 6.30 -4.34
C ASP A 294 -12.58 7.76 -3.87
N ASN A 295 -11.67 8.02 -2.93
CA ASN A 295 -11.55 9.29 -2.22
C ASN A 295 -11.21 10.46 -3.18
N PRO A 296 -12.15 11.42 -3.40
CA PRO A 296 -11.89 12.56 -4.28
C PRO A 296 -10.85 13.51 -3.68
N PRO A 297 -10.05 14.23 -4.49
CA PRO A 297 -9.06 15.17 -3.96
C PRO A 297 -9.65 16.13 -2.93
N ALA A 298 -9.03 16.21 -1.76
CA ALA A 298 -9.52 16.97 -0.63
C ALA A 298 -8.39 17.53 0.24
N SER A 299 -8.68 18.65 0.89
CA SER A 299 -7.87 19.24 1.95
C SER A 299 -8.41 18.83 3.32
N LEU A 300 -7.53 18.38 4.21
CA LEU A 300 -7.89 17.87 5.53
C LEU A 300 -7.47 18.83 6.65
N TYR A 301 -8.36 19.03 7.62
CA TYR A 301 -8.15 19.92 8.76
C TYR A 301 -8.62 19.26 10.04
N THR A 302 -7.86 19.41 11.12
CA THR A 302 -8.27 18.91 12.44
C THR A 302 -7.76 19.85 13.51
N ASN A 303 -8.51 19.99 14.61
CA ASN A 303 -8.00 20.58 15.85
C ASN A 303 -7.64 19.51 16.89
N ILE A 304 -7.82 18.22 16.56
CA ILE A 304 -7.37 17.10 17.39
C ILE A 304 -5.85 17.13 17.42
N ASN A 305 -5.26 17.02 18.62
CA ASN A 305 -3.82 17.01 18.79
C ASN A 305 -3.20 15.78 18.11
N VAL A 306 -2.45 16.01 17.03
CA VAL A 306 -1.75 14.98 16.28
C VAL A 306 -0.67 14.32 17.13
N PHE A 307 -0.58 13.00 17.06
CA PHE A 307 0.50 12.22 17.63
C PHE A 307 1.62 12.07 16.60
N GLU A 308 2.85 12.48 16.96
CA GLU A 308 4.04 12.43 16.09
C GLU A 308 3.80 12.99 14.68
N ASN A 309 4.04 12.20 13.63
CA ASN A 309 3.91 12.57 12.22
C ASN A 309 2.66 11.93 11.57
N TYR A 310 1.67 11.50 12.36
CA TYR A 310 0.43 10.87 11.87
C TYR A 310 -0.65 11.91 11.58
N ASP A 311 -0.35 12.88 10.70
CA ASP A 311 -1.22 14.02 10.42
C ASP A 311 -2.54 13.63 9.73
N ALA A 312 -3.46 14.59 9.63
CA ALA A 312 -4.81 14.36 9.13
C ALA A 312 -4.85 13.83 7.68
N THR A 313 -3.87 14.18 6.84
CA THR A 313 -3.88 13.76 5.43
C THR A 313 -3.73 12.25 5.27
N LYS A 314 -3.09 11.59 6.24
CA LYS A 314 -2.89 10.14 6.26
C LYS A 314 -4.16 9.33 6.45
N ALA A 315 -5.20 9.87 7.08
CA ALA A 315 -6.49 9.17 7.24
C ALA A 315 -7.24 8.98 5.91
N TYR A 316 -6.92 9.80 4.90
CA TYR A 316 -7.66 9.88 3.63
C TYR A 316 -6.89 9.25 2.47
N SER A 317 -5.75 8.64 2.79
CA SER A 317 -4.87 7.93 1.87
C SER A 317 -5.37 6.51 1.66
N SER A 318 -5.22 6.00 0.44
CA SER A 318 -5.45 4.58 0.15
C SER A 318 -4.20 3.71 0.39
N VAL A 319 -3.10 4.35 0.79
CA VAL A 319 -1.92 3.66 1.33
C VAL A 319 -2.17 3.38 2.80
N ASP A 320 -1.55 2.32 3.32
CA ASP A 320 -1.59 1.86 4.70
C ASP A 320 -0.95 2.86 5.67
N GLU A 321 -1.61 3.99 5.79
CA GLU A 321 -1.32 5.11 6.66
C GLU A 321 -2.61 5.45 7.40
N TYR A 322 -2.48 6.16 8.51
CA TYR A 322 -3.62 6.56 9.31
C TYR A 322 -3.34 7.88 10.03
N PHE A 323 -4.41 8.60 10.37
CA PHE A 323 -4.31 9.67 11.35
C PHE A 323 -4.25 9.07 12.74
N TRP A 324 -3.35 9.58 13.59
CA TRP A 324 -3.27 9.20 14.99
C TRP A 324 -3.27 10.45 15.84
N GLY A 325 -4.30 10.63 16.65
CA GLY A 325 -4.50 11.80 17.49
C GLY A 325 -4.78 11.42 18.93
N LYS A 326 -4.46 12.33 19.85
CA LYS A 326 -4.85 12.18 21.27
C LYS A 326 -6.38 12.10 21.40
N SER A 327 -6.87 11.50 22.49
CA SER A 327 -8.30 11.44 22.82
C SER A 327 -9.03 12.76 22.52
N PRO A 328 -9.96 12.76 21.56
CA PRO A 328 -10.72 13.95 21.22
C PRO A 328 -11.69 14.32 22.35
N SER A 329 -11.87 15.63 22.56
CA SER A 329 -12.79 16.21 23.55
C SER A 329 -13.95 16.91 22.88
N THR A 330 -15.06 17.13 23.60
CA THR A 330 -16.25 17.78 23.06
C THR A 330 -15.90 19.09 22.34
N GLY A 331 -16.30 19.18 21.08
CA GLY A 331 -16.03 20.33 20.22
C GLY A 331 -14.84 20.15 19.28
N ASP A 332 -14.03 19.11 19.46
CA ASP A 332 -13.01 18.72 18.49
C ASP A 332 -13.64 18.28 17.16
N PHE A 333 -12.86 18.39 16.11
CA PHE A 333 -13.27 18.14 14.75
C PHE A 333 -12.15 17.56 13.91
N PHE A 334 -12.55 16.67 13.01
CA PHE A 334 -11.81 16.30 11.82
C PHE A 334 -12.66 16.71 10.61
N ILE A 335 -12.09 17.45 9.66
CA ILE A 335 -12.79 18.09 8.54
C ILE A 335 -12.12 17.70 7.21
N ILE A 336 -12.92 17.20 6.27
CA ILE A 336 -12.51 16.92 4.88
C ILE A 336 -13.19 17.94 3.97
N VAL A 337 -12.40 18.64 3.15
CA VAL A 337 -12.88 19.64 2.18
C VAL A 337 -12.47 19.26 0.77
N PHE A 338 -13.43 18.85 -0.07
CA PHE A 338 -13.15 18.47 -1.46
C PHE A 338 -12.67 19.65 -2.31
N ASP A 339 -11.67 19.39 -3.16
CA ASP A 339 -11.07 20.39 -4.06
C ASP A 339 -11.97 20.68 -5.26
N LYS A 340 -12.78 19.71 -5.68
CA LYS A 340 -13.69 19.79 -6.84
C LYS A 340 -15.08 19.27 -6.50
N LEU A 341 -16.05 19.73 -7.28
CA LEU A 341 -17.44 19.28 -7.24
C LEU A 341 -17.49 17.76 -7.46
N THR A 342 -17.97 17.03 -6.45
CA THR A 342 -18.00 15.57 -6.48
C THR A 342 -19.31 15.05 -5.94
N LYS A 343 -19.99 14.21 -6.71
CA LYS A 343 -21.19 13.50 -6.26
C LYS A 343 -20.76 12.36 -5.34
N ILE A 344 -21.08 12.49 -4.06
CA ILE A 344 -20.80 11.45 -3.06
C ILE A 344 -22.05 10.61 -2.86
N THR A 345 -21.93 9.31 -3.05
CA THR A 345 -23.03 8.34 -2.89
C THR A 345 -22.96 7.57 -1.56
N LYS A 346 -21.74 7.37 -1.06
CA LYS A 346 -21.44 6.64 0.18
C LYS A 346 -20.28 7.33 0.91
N ILE A 347 -20.39 7.46 2.22
CA ILE A 347 -19.29 7.81 3.14
C ILE A 347 -19.20 6.69 4.17
N LYS A 348 -18.00 6.14 4.35
CA LYS A 348 -17.68 5.19 5.41
C LYS A 348 -16.50 5.77 6.17
N ILE A 349 -16.52 5.68 7.50
CA ILE A 349 -15.41 6.11 8.35
C ILE A 349 -15.21 5.02 9.39
N ALA A 350 -13.98 4.56 9.55
CA ALA A 350 -13.57 3.59 10.54
C ALA A 350 -12.50 4.18 11.45
N THR A 351 -12.46 3.74 12.70
CA THR A 351 -11.43 4.12 13.66
C THR A 351 -10.89 2.89 14.37
N GLY A 352 -9.66 2.98 14.86
CA GLY A 352 -8.89 1.87 15.41
C GLY A 352 -8.17 1.02 14.36
N THR A 353 -7.29 0.15 14.84
CA THR A 353 -6.58 -0.88 14.05
C THR A 353 -6.68 -2.23 14.74
N ASP A 354 -6.36 -3.31 14.01
CA ASP A 354 -6.28 -4.66 14.59
C ASP A 354 -5.27 -4.73 15.75
N ASP A 355 -4.16 -4.00 15.63
CA ASP A 355 -3.12 -3.92 16.66
C ASP A 355 -3.51 -3.01 17.85
N ARG A 356 -4.50 -2.13 17.67
CA ARG A 356 -4.92 -1.11 18.65
C ARG A 356 -6.44 -0.97 18.69
N GLN A 357 -7.12 -2.07 19.01
CA GLN A 357 -8.58 -2.15 19.05
C GLN A 357 -9.22 -1.23 20.11
N ASN A 358 -8.43 -0.76 21.08
CA ASN A 358 -8.88 0.19 22.09
C ASN A 358 -8.77 1.66 21.64
N ASP A 359 -8.04 1.94 20.55
CA ASP A 359 -7.83 3.29 20.04
C ASP A 359 -8.94 3.72 19.05
N ILE A 360 -10.20 3.51 19.45
CA ILE A 360 -11.38 3.78 18.62
C ILE A 360 -12.10 5.05 19.05
N LEU A 361 -12.82 5.67 18.10
CA LEU A 361 -13.73 6.73 18.42
C LEU A 361 -15.06 6.16 18.91
N HIS A 362 -15.26 6.19 20.23
CA HIS A 362 -16.49 5.69 20.85
C HIS A 362 -17.70 6.57 20.58
N HIS A 363 -17.50 7.90 20.57
CA HIS A 363 -18.58 8.87 20.43
C HIS A 363 -18.22 9.93 19.41
N GLY A 364 -19.05 10.03 18.38
CA GLY A 364 -18.97 11.11 17.41
C GLY A 364 -20.14 11.11 16.44
N ALA A 365 -20.31 12.21 15.72
CA ALA A 365 -21.28 12.34 14.65
C ALA A 365 -20.59 12.61 13.32
N LEU A 366 -21.07 12.00 12.25
CA LEU A 366 -20.74 12.35 10.87
C LEU A 366 -21.70 13.44 10.41
N GLU A 367 -21.16 14.62 10.15
CA GLU A 367 -21.93 15.78 9.71
C GLU A 367 -21.45 16.26 8.35
N VAL A 368 -22.36 16.65 7.45
CA VAL A 368 -22.03 17.32 6.18
C VAL A 368 -22.52 18.76 6.22
N GLY A 369 -21.65 19.69 5.82
CA GLY A 369 -21.99 21.10 5.75
C GLY A 369 -21.97 21.64 4.34
N GLN A 370 -22.70 22.73 4.08
CA GLN A 370 -22.76 23.34 2.76
C GLN A 370 -21.59 24.33 2.59
N LYS A 371 -21.43 25.32 3.47
CA LYS A 371 -20.56 26.49 3.23
C LYS A 371 -19.47 26.65 4.28
N VAL A 372 -18.18 26.46 3.94
CA VAL A 372 -17.09 26.81 4.87
C VAL A 372 -16.99 28.33 5.06
N ILE A 373 -17.01 28.74 6.32
CA ILE A 373 -16.71 30.06 6.86
C ILE A 373 -15.34 29.96 7.55
N GLY A 374 -14.44 30.89 7.21
CA GLY A 374 -13.19 31.06 7.96
C GLY A 374 -13.45 31.75 9.29
N THR A 375 -13.10 31.10 10.41
CA THR A 375 -13.20 31.68 11.76
C THR A 375 -11.80 31.85 12.36
N LYS A 376 -11.68 32.66 13.43
CA LYS A 376 -10.44 32.79 14.21
C LYS A 376 -9.96 31.47 14.85
N LYS A 377 -10.81 30.44 14.89
CA LYS A 377 -10.52 29.10 15.44
C LYS A 377 -10.39 28.00 14.37
N GLY A 378 -10.44 28.35 13.08
CA GLY A 378 -10.33 27.39 11.96
C GLY A 378 -11.45 27.51 10.92
N LYS A 379 -11.50 26.58 9.97
CA LYS A 379 -12.55 26.47 8.94
C LYS A 379 -13.76 25.70 9.50
N GLN A 380 -14.96 26.26 9.43
CA GLN A 380 -16.21 25.62 9.88
C GLN A 380 -17.32 25.84 8.87
N CYS A 381 -18.33 24.95 8.76
CA CYS A 381 -19.47 25.18 7.88
C CYS A 381 -20.55 26.07 8.55
N SER A 382 -21.29 26.82 7.74
CA SER A 382 -22.40 27.67 8.18
C SER A 382 -23.56 26.88 8.80
N THR A 383 -23.80 25.68 8.29
CA THR A 383 -24.88 24.77 8.64
C THR A 383 -24.37 23.35 8.47
N TYR A 384 -24.86 22.44 9.31
CA TYR A 384 -24.49 21.03 9.34
C TYR A 384 -25.75 20.17 9.33
N ILE A 385 -25.70 19.08 8.57
CA ILE A 385 -26.69 18.00 8.57
C ILE A 385 -25.98 16.75 9.07
N THR A 386 -26.50 16.15 10.15
CA THR A 386 -25.98 14.89 10.68
C THR A 386 -26.46 13.73 9.81
N LEU A 387 -25.52 12.94 9.28
CA LEU A 387 -25.82 11.75 8.48
C LEU A 387 -25.82 10.46 9.28
N GLY A 388 -25.12 10.43 10.42
CA GLY A 388 -25.04 9.27 11.29
C GLY A 388 -24.15 9.51 12.51
N GLU A 389 -24.17 8.56 13.43
CA GLU A 389 -23.35 8.57 14.64
C GLU A 389 -22.42 7.34 14.66
N PHE A 390 -21.25 7.50 15.26
CA PHE A 390 -20.27 6.43 15.41
C PHE A 390 -20.81 5.34 16.34
N LYS A 391 -20.68 4.09 15.91
CA LYS A 391 -20.97 2.88 16.69
C LYS A 391 -19.76 1.96 16.61
N ASN A 392 -19.19 1.63 17.76
CA ASN A 392 -17.98 0.80 17.86
C ASN A 392 -16.85 1.27 16.93
N GLY A 393 -16.62 2.59 16.86
CA GLY A 393 -15.57 3.16 16.03
C GLY A 393 -15.90 3.30 14.54
N GLN A 394 -17.10 2.94 14.09
CA GLN A 394 -17.48 3.03 12.68
C GLN A 394 -18.74 3.86 12.46
N VAL A 395 -18.82 4.54 11.32
CA VAL A 395 -20.04 5.19 10.82
C VAL A 395 -20.11 5.04 9.31
N GLU A 396 -21.29 4.76 8.80
CA GLU A 396 -21.55 4.63 7.36
C GLU A 396 -22.84 5.35 6.99
N ALA A 397 -22.78 6.12 5.91
CA ALA A 397 -23.93 6.79 5.31
C ALA A 397 -23.96 6.48 3.81
N GLN A 398 -25.04 5.84 3.36
CA GLN A 398 -25.32 5.56 1.96
C GLN A 398 -26.47 6.44 1.44
N GLU A 399 -26.61 6.49 0.11
CA GLU A 399 -27.64 7.24 -0.62
C GLU A 399 -27.64 8.72 -0.22
N ILE A 400 -26.45 9.29 -0.08
CA ILE A 400 -26.28 10.65 0.42
C ILE A 400 -26.99 11.63 -0.50
N GLU A 401 -26.99 11.39 -1.82
CA GLU A 401 -27.71 12.18 -2.81
C GLU A 401 -29.22 12.28 -2.58
N HIS A 402 -29.81 11.34 -1.83
CA HIS A 402 -31.24 11.35 -1.48
C HIS A 402 -31.48 11.97 -0.10
N LYS A 403 -30.44 12.07 0.75
CA LYS A 403 -30.49 12.64 2.10
C LYS A 403 -30.17 14.13 2.14
N ILE A 404 -29.51 14.65 1.10
CA ILE A 404 -29.21 16.08 0.94
C ILE A 404 -29.93 16.64 -0.27
N THR A 405 -30.49 17.84 -0.15
CA THR A 405 -31.22 18.53 -1.23
C THR A 405 -30.32 19.44 -2.08
N PHE A 406 -29.01 19.39 -1.84
CA PHE A 406 -28.02 20.20 -2.55
C PHE A 406 -26.89 19.33 -3.09
N ASP A 407 -26.41 19.67 -4.29
CA ASP A 407 -25.15 19.13 -4.79
C ASP A 407 -23.98 19.69 -3.95
N ILE A 408 -22.95 18.87 -3.76
CA ILE A 408 -21.70 19.22 -3.07
C ILE A 408 -20.87 20.14 -3.98
N GLU A 409 -21.24 21.42 -4.05
CA GLU A 409 -20.78 22.40 -5.06
C GLU A 409 -19.71 23.39 -4.56
N CYS A 410 -18.84 23.89 -5.46
CA CYS A 410 -18.17 25.20 -5.33
C CYS A 410 -17.77 25.79 -6.69
N ARG A 411 -18.07 27.08 -6.93
CA ARG A 411 -17.56 27.87 -8.07
C ARG A 411 -16.96 29.19 -7.60
N VAL A 412 -15.87 29.61 -8.25
CA VAL A 412 -15.12 30.84 -7.97
C VAL A 412 -15.81 32.03 -8.62
N GLN A 413 -16.63 32.74 -7.84
CA GLN A 413 -16.73 34.20 -7.79
C GLN A 413 -17.65 34.56 -6.60
N ASN A 414 -17.06 35.09 -5.53
CA ASN A 414 -17.71 35.69 -4.35
C ASN A 414 -18.66 34.89 -3.44
N LYS A 415 -18.89 33.59 -3.63
CA LYS A 415 -19.53 32.74 -2.58
C LYS A 415 -18.97 31.31 -2.64
N ALA A 416 -17.92 31.03 -1.87
CA ALA A 416 -17.38 29.68 -1.72
C ALA A 416 -18.35 28.81 -0.89
N LEU A 417 -18.69 27.64 -1.41
CA LEU A 417 -19.41 26.55 -0.75
C LEU A 417 -18.40 25.38 -0.63
N GLN A 418 -18.25 24.78 0.55
CA GLN A 418 -17.20 23.79 0.84
C GLN A 418 -17.79 22.87 1.89
N ILE A 419 -17.74 21.57 1.62
CA ILE A 419 -18.24 20.57 2.56
C ILE A 419 -17.17 20.29 3.60
N ALA A 420 -17.56 20.27 4.86
CA ALA A 420 -16.79 19.68 5.94
C ALA A 420 -17.53 18.42 6.35
N ALA A 421 -16.96 17.24 6.09
CA ALA A 421 -17.32 16.06 6.86
C ALA A 421 -16.74 16.26 8.26
N ARG A 422 -17.54 16.74 9.22
CA ARG A 422 -17.08 16.99 10.59
C ARG A 422 -17.33 15.75 11.43
N VAL A 423 -16.28 15.19 12.02
CA VAL A 423 -16.40 14.23 13.13
C VAL A 423 -16.42 15.02 14.44
N SER A 424 -17.61 15.25 14.99
CA SER A 424 -17.80 15.98 16.24
C SER A 424 -17.91 15.01 17.40
N THR A 425 -17.04 15.10 18.42
CA THR A 425 -17.13 14.24 19.61
C THR A 425 -18.01 14.84 20.69
N PHE A 426 -18.67 13.99 21.47
CA PHE A 426 -19.53 14.38 22.58
C PHE A 426 -19.37 13.42 23.77
N THR A 427 -19.56 13.92 24.99
CA THR A 427 -19.56 13.08 26.20
C THR A 427 -20.94 12.45 26.43
N ARG A 428 -20.98 11.30 27.12
CA ARG A 428 -22.22 10.59 27.51
C ARG A 428 -23.24 11.51 28.21
N THR A 429 -22.77 12.51 28.93
CA THR A 429 -23.61 13.53 29.61
C THR A 429 -24.26 14.51 28.62
N ALA A 430 -23.54 14.91 27.57
CA ALA A 430 -24.06 15.81 26.54
C ALA A 430 -25.14 15.14 25.69
N GLU A 431 -25.05 13.82 25.48
CA GLU A 431 -26.05 13.04 24.78
C GLU A 431 -27.36 12.92 25.57
N LEU A 432 -27.27 12.71 26.89
CA LEU A 432 -28.44 12.72 27.78
C LEU A 432 -29.16 14.08 27.74
N HIS A 433 -28.40 15.18 27.75
CA HIS A 433 -28.96 16.53 27.68
C HIS A 433 -29.64 16.83 26.35
N ARG A 434 -29.09 16.33 25.23
CA ARG A 434 -29.66 16.47 23.89
C ARG A 434 -30.94 15.64 23.74
N GLN A 435 -30.97 14.39 24.25
CA GLN A 435 -32.17 13.56 24.27
C GLN A 435 -33.30 14.14 25.13
N LEU A 436 -32.94 14.93 26.15
CA LEU A 436 -33.89 15.61 27.04
C LEU A 436 -34.29 17.03 26.58
N GLY A 437 -33.80 17.49 25.42
CA GLY A 437 -34.18 18.80 24.86
C GLY A 437 -33.71 20.02 25.67
N ILE A 438 -32.62 19.88 26.43
CA ILE A 438 -32.11 20.95 27.29
C ILE A 438 -31.17 21.86 26.49
N GLU A 439 -31.63 23.05 26.07
CA GLU A 439 -30.76 24.10 25.52
C GLU A 439 -29.93 24.76 26.64
N MET A 440 -28.60 24.77 26.50
CA MET A 440 -27.69 25.23 27.55
C MET A 440 -27.34 26.73 27.42
N LEU A 441 -27.70 27.52 28.43
CA LEU A 441 -27.11 28.84 28.70
C LEU A 441 -26.01 28.70 29.77
N GLY A 442 -24.84 29.29 29.48
CA GLY A 442 -23.61 29.15 30.26
C GLY A 442 -23.64 29.70 31.69
N GLU A 443 -22.63 29.29 32.47
CA GLU A 443 -22.31 29.63 33.87
C GLU A 443 -23.06 28.89 35.00
N HIS A 444 -24.26 28.35 34.80
CA HIS A 444 -24.98 27.66 35.90
C HIS A 444 -24.54 26.20 36.15
N LEU A 445 -23.77 25.61 35.23
CA LEU A 445 -23.28 24.23 35.29
C LEU A 445 -22.24 23.96 36.40
N LEU A 446 -21.40 24.94 36.74
CA LEU A 446 -20.39 24.74 37.81
C LEU A 446 -21.03 24.61 39.20
N LYS A 447 -22.17 25.29 39.43
CA LYS A 447 -22.89 25.28 40.72
C LYS A 447 -23.76 24.03 40.92
N LEU A 448 -24.24 23.42 39.83
CA LEU A 448 -25.04 22.18 39.91
C LEU A 448 -24.17 20.94 40.12
N ASN A 449 -23.00 20.86 39.49
CA ASN A 449 -22.08 19.74 39.69
C ASN A 449 -21.53 19.67 41.13
N ILE A 450 -21.25 20.81 41.77
CA ILE A 450 -20.78 20.82 43.16
C ILE A 450 -21.85 20.28 44.12
N LYS A 451 -23.13 20.66 43.94
CA LYS A 451 -24.22 20.15 44.78
C LYS A 451 -24.57 18.68 44.55
N PHE A 452 -24.34 18.16 43.34
CA PHE A 452 -24.57 16.74 43.04
C PHE A 452 -23.49 15.84 43.66
N TYR A 453 -22.25 16.32 43.75
CA TYR A 453 -21.17 15.61 44.44
C TYR A 453 -21.27 15.67 45.97
N ASP A 454 -21.76 16.78 46.54
CA ASP A 454 -21.99 16.89 48.00
C ASP A 454 -23.16 16.02 48.49
N ALA A 455 -24.14 15.70 47.62
CA ALA A 455 -25.29 14.87 47.95
C ALA A 455 -25.01 13.35 47.93
N LEU A 456 -23.88 12.92 47.34
CA LEU A 456 -23.43 11.52 47.29
C LEU A 456 -22.43 11.20 48.41
N GLY A 457 -22.61 11.84 49.56
CA GLY A 457 -21.66 11.86 50.68
C GLY A 457 -21.02 10.53 51.06
N GLN A 458 -19.78 10.67 51.53
CA GLN A 458 -19.22 10.02 52.70
C GLN A 458 -19.43 8.51 52.81
N ASN A 459 -18.42 7.75 52.37
CA ASN A 459 -18.01 6.55 53.05
C ASN A 459 -16.48 6.51 53.11
N ASP A 460 -15.95 6.56 54.32
CA ASP A 460 -14.52 6.46 54.64
C ASP A 460 -13.98 5.10 54.17
N ASN A 461 -13.07 5.11 53.19
CA ASN A 461 -12.29 3.93 52.82
C ASN A 461 -10.84 4.36 52.47
N PRO A 462 -9.82 3.91 53.21
CA PRO A 462 -8.47 4.49 53.17
C PRO A 462 -7.59 4.03 51.98
N LEU A 463 -8.17 3.77 50.80
CA LEU A 463 -7.45 3.27 49.62
C LEU A 463 -7.32 4.27 48.45
N ILE A 464 -7.63 5.54 48.66
CA ILE A 464 -7.35 6.59 47.66
C ILE A 464 -6.13 7.38 48.11
N GLN A 465 -4.95 6.76 47.99
CA GLN A 465 -3.75 7.52 47.70
C GLN A 465 -3.61 7.63 46.19
N ASN A 466 -3.44 8.86 45.76
CA ASN A 466 -3.23 9.28 44.40
C ASN A 466 -1.84 8.84 43.91
N PRO A 467 -1.75 8.12 42.78
CA PRO A 467 -0.72 8.44 41.81
C PRO A 467 -1.34 8.65 40.43
N PHE A 468 -1.78 9.89 40.16
CA PHE A 468 -1.65 10.45 38.82
C PHE A 468 -0.16 10.42 38.47
N ASP A 469 0.27 9.46 37.63
CA ASP A 469 1.32 9.64 36.60
C ASP A 469 1.80 8.32 35.93
N GLN A 470 0.96 7.31 35.66
CA GLN A 470 1.49 6.09 35.02
C GLN A 470 0.54 5.21 34.17
N TYR A 471 -0.42 5.80 33.44
CA TYR A 471 -1.15 5.07 32.39
C TYR A 471 -1.24 5.86 31.07
N PRO A 472 -1.00 5.24 29.90
CA PRO A 472 -1.15 5.90 28.61
C PRO A 472 -2.61 6.33 28.42
N ARG A 473 -2.80 7.62 28.16
CA ARG A 473 -4.13 8.21 27.90
C ARG A 473 -4.68 7.62 26.60
N PRO A 474 -5.99 7.33 26.50
CA PRO A 474 -6.58 6.75 25.29
C PRO A 474 -6.30 7.61 24.05
N ILE A 475 -6.10 6.96 22.91
CA ILE A 475 -5.63 7.57 21.65
C ILE A 475 -6.62 7.16 20.56
N THR A 476 -6.81 7.93 19.49
CA THR A 476 -7.79 7.61 18.44
C THR A 476 -7.11 7.53 17.08
N VAL A 477 -7.28 6.41 16.39
CA VAL A 477 -6.83 6.20 15.01
C VAL A 477 -8.01 6.39 14.06
N LEU A 478 -7.86 7.13 12.96
CA LEU A 478 -8.93 7.37 11.97
C LEU A 478 -8.52 6.88 10.56
N TYR A 479 -9.43 6.12 9.94
CA TYR A 479 -9.41 5.63 8.55
C TYR A 479 -10.66 6.14 7.82
N LEU A 480 -10.48 6.76 6.66
CA LEU A 480 -11.55 7.37 5.87
C LEU A 480 -11.68 6.71 4.50
#